data_AF-A0A2T3ZG57-F1
#
_entry.id   AF-A0A2T3ZG57-F1
#
_cell.length_a   1.000
_cell.length_b   1.000
_cell.length_c   1.000
_cell.angle_alpha   90.00
_cell.angle_beta   90.00
_cell.angle_gamma   90.00
#
_symmetry.space_group_name_H-M   'P 1'
#
loop_
_entity.id
_entity.type
_entity.pdbx_description
1 polymer ?
#
loop_
_entity_poly.entity_id
_entity_poly.type
_entity_poly.pdbx_seq_one_letter_code
_entity_poly.pdbx_strand_id
1 'polypeptide(L)'
;MALNREGIFSRTVEDQENDIKARQSNFEDQAWKQWPAKAQFEGLEEHRGPIQLTVKGSIPAWAAGSLFRTGPGLDRVEGTSRGTHMISHWFDGIAHSHRFDIIPPESSGGSTSVVYSSRRHSDALVAEIKEKGWQTSISFAQRADPCVGIFGKMMTVFTSGKSNNNVAVVPDMPGGDVVKGGESSKEKALYVLTDSAALSKLDPKTLEPIGEARQQSLHPSLKGPISCAHSQRDPETGDLFNYNLDLGGRFPTYRVFRVNAKDGSVDILATISGNDYPAAYMHSFFITENYVVLCVQSTHYAWSGMKILWERNILDAMKPFDKSVPCKWAVIDRRQGKGVVAEFSTPAGFFFHSVNAFEEQVKDESGNSHTEVCMDAISYNNADIMQVFYYDVLLDRNDATKKNMLDKQFYKTMQQRLSRYRFRIPSKQQSKEEKASAVAKEVLTIPGPHIGELPTIHPALNGKPYRYVYTTNNRGLYIFADSLAKTDVTTQGVLIWSGPRGHSPGEPIFVARPGGTDEDDGVLLSVVVDGTLEKSYLLCLDARTMEELGRAEADFAIPMGLHGAHQAKVRL
;
A
#
# COMPACT_ATOMS: atom_id res chain seq x y z
N MET A 1 -23.86 17.46 -10.99
CA MET A 1 -23.48 16.61 -12.16
C MET A 1 -23.64 15.15 -11.78
N ALA A 2 -23.78 14.20 -12.71
CA ALA A 2 -23.89 12.78 -12.34
C ALA A 2 -22.52 12.24 -11.88
N LEU A 3 -22.45 11.57 -10.72
CA LEU A 3 -21.22 10.94 -10.18
C LEU A 3 -20.62 9.89 -11.14
N ASN A 4 -21.48 9.19 -11.88
CA ASN A 4 -21.11 8.06 -12.73
C ASN A 4 -20.73 8.46 -14.17
N ARG A 5 -20.50 9.75 -14.45
CA ARG A 5 -20.10 10.21 -15.78
C ARG A 5 -18.63 9.85 -16.09
N GLU A 6 -18.32 9.74 -17.38
CA GLU A 6 -16.96 9.67 -17.89
C GLU A 6 -16.33 11.07 -18.01
N GLY A 7 -15.00 11.10 -18.12
CA GLY A 7 -14.20 12.32 -18.21
C GLY A 7 -13.84 12.91 -16.85
N ILE A 8 -13.59 14.21 -16.83
CA ILE A 8 -13.15 14.94 -15.63
C ILE A 8 -14.28 15.82 -15.12
N PHE A 9 -14.50 15.81 -13.81
CA PHE A 9 -15.52 16.64 -13.19
C PHE A 9 -15.18 16.93 -11.72
N SER A 10 -15.62 18.11 -11.27
CA SER A 10 -15.44 18.56 -9.89
C SER A 10 -16.63 18.17 -9.01
N ARG A 11 -16.36 17.85 -7.75
CA ARG A 11 -17.34 17.79 -6.66
C ARG A 11 -16.89 18.68 -5.51
N THR A 12 -17.86 19.13 -4.73
CA THR A 12 -17.69 20.02 -3.58
C THR A 12 -18.18 19.35 -2.31
N VAL A 13 -17.90 19.92 -1.14
CA VAL A 13 -18.38 19.36 0.14
C VAL A 13 -19.92 19.22 0.17
N GLU A 14 -20.64 20.10 -0.54
CA GLU A 14 -22.09 20.07 -0.68
C GLU A 14 -22.60 18.85 -1.46
N ASP A 15 -21.77 18.24 -2.31
CA ASP A 15 -22.11 17.04 -3.08
C ASP A 15 -21.97 15.74 -2.29
N GLN A 16 -21.23 15.77 -1.19
CA GLN A 16 -20.70 14.59 -0.50
C GLN A 16 -21.80 13.61 -0.05
N GLU A 17 -22.87 14.10 0.57
CA GLU A 17 -23.96 13.25 1.04
C GLU A 17 -24.66 12.52 -0.12
N ASN A 18 -24.92 13.25 -1.21
CA ASN A 18 -25.56 12.69 -2.40
C ASN A 18 -24.66 11.68 -3.10
N ASP A 19 -23.35 11.90 -3.10
CA ASP A 19 -22.38 10.98 -3.73
C ASP A 19 -22.18 9.70 -2.93
N ILE A 20 -22.23 9.77 -1.59
CA ILE A 20 -22.24 8.57 -0.74
C ILE A 20 -23.48 7.71 -1.05
N LYS A 21 -24.65 8.36 -1.14
CA LYS A 21 -25.91 7.67 -1.49
C LYS A 21 -25.84 7.06 -2.90
N ALA A 22 -25.33 7.81 -3.88
CA ALA A 22 -25.15 7.31 -5.24
C ALA A 22 -24.18 6.12 -5.29
N ARG A 23 -23.07 6.16 -4.55
CA ARG A 23 -22.13 5.04 -4.40
C ARG A 23 -22.82 3.80 -3.82
N GLN A 24 -23.62 3.97 -2.78
CA GLN A 24 -24.38 2.85 -2.18
C GLN A 24 -25.42 2.29 -3.16
N SER A 25 -26.16 3.14 -3.86
CA SER A 25 -27.10 2.73 -4.91
C SER A 25 -26.41 1.92 -5.99
N ASN A 26 -25.21 2.33 -6.45
CA ASN A 26 -24.47 1.57 -7.46
C ASN A 26 -24.18 0.12 -7.01
N PHE A 27 -23.90 -0.11 -5.72
CA PHE A 27 -23.77 -1.48 -5.19
C PHE A 27 -25.13 -2.19 -5.10
N GLU A 28 -26.18 -1.53 -4.61
CA GLU A 28 -27.52 -2.11 -4.52
C GLU A 28 -28.06 -2.53 -5.91
N ASP A 29 -27.75 -1.73 -6.93
CA ASP A 29 -28.04 -1.97 -8.35
C ASP A 29 -27.09 -2.98 -9.01
N GLN A 30 -26.12 -3.52 -8.26
CA GLN A 30 -25.14 -4.49 -8.72
C GLN A 30 -24.32 -4.01 -9.93
N ALA A 31 -23.95 -2.72 -9.96
CA ALA A 31 -23.26 -2.09 -11.10
C ALA A 31 -21.97 -2.83 -11.51
N TRP A 32 -21.30 -3.50 -10.56
CA TRP A 32 -20.10 -4.31 -10.81
C TRP A 32 -20.32 -5.42 -11.84
N LYS A 33 -21.54 -5.93 -12.02
CA LYS A 33 -21.85 -6.98 -13.00
C LYS A 33 -21.61 -6.53 -14.44
N GLN A 34 -21.60 -5.22 -14.66
CA GLN A 34 -21.30 -4.60 -15.95
C GLN A 34 -19.84 -4.15 -16.06
N TRP A 35 -19.00 -4.49 -15.09
CA TRP A 35 -17.59 -4.12 -15.06
C TRP A 35 -16.72 -5.35 -15.36
N PRO A 36 -16.02 -5.39 -16.51
CA PRO A 36 -15.20 -6.53 -16.88
C PRO A 36 -13.94 -6.60 -16.00
N ALA A 37 -13.96 -7.49 -15.00
CA ALA A 37 -12.91 -7.59 -13.98
C ALA A 37 -11.80 -8.59 -14.31
N LYS A 38 -12.02 -9.50 -15.26
CA LYS A 38 -11.13 -10.66 -15.48
C LYS A 38 -9.66 -10.26 -15.72
N ALA A 39 -9.40 -9.37 -16.68
CA ALA A 39 -8.06 -8.91 -17.02
C ALA A 39 -7.35 -8.12 -15.89
N GLN A 40 -8.08 -7.70 -14.85
CA GLN A 40 -7.48 -7.04 -13.70
C GLN A 40 -6.80 -8.04 -12.75
N PHE A 41 -7.12 -9.34 -12.84
CA PHE A 41 -6.73 -10.34 -11.84
C PHE A 41 -6.26 -11.68 -12.44
N GLU A 42 -6.56 -11.95 -13.70
CA GLU A 42 -6.21 -13.18 -14.40
C GLU A 42 -5.45 -12.88 -15.70
N GLY A 43 -4.69 -13.86 -16.19
CA GLY A 43 -4.15 -13.84 -17.56
C GLY A 43 -2.88 -13.01 -17.75
N LEU A 44 -2.10 -12.76 -16.70
CA LEU A 44 -0.81 -12.09 -16.85
C LEU A 44 0.16 -12.91 -17.70
N GLU A 45 0.65 -12.29 -18.77
CA GLU A 45 1.80 -12.76 -19.52
C GLU A 45 3.10 -12.13 -18.99
N GLU A 46 4.12 -12.95 -18.77
CA GLU A 46 5.45 -12.46 -18.43
C GLU A 46 6.16 -11.96 -19.69
N HIS A 47 6.61 -10.71 -19.66
CA HIS A 47 7.36 -10.11 -20.77
C HIS A 47 8.73 -9.65 -20.28
N ARG A 48 9.77 -10.46 -20.46
CA ARG A 48 11.14 -10.13 -20.01
C ARG A 48 11.79 -8.95 -20.77
N GLY A 49 11.04 -8.35 -21.70
CA GLY A 49 11.37 -7.10 -22.38
C GLY A 49 12.64 -7.15 -23.25
N PRO A 50 13.01 -6.00 -23.84
CA PRO A 50 12.23 -4.76 -23.88
C PRO A 50 11.07 -4.82 -24.90
N ILE A 51 9.88 -4.34 -24.53
CA ILE A 51 8.74 -4.15 -25.44
C ILE A 51 8.51 -2.65 -25.64
N GLN A 52 8.63 -2.16 -26.86
CA GLN A 52 8.28 -0.78 -27.20
C GLN A 52 6.75 -0.62 -27.18
N LEU A 53 6.25 0.28 -26.33
CA LEU A 53 4.83 0.61 -26.26
C LEU A 53 4.47 1.72 -27.26
N THR A 54 3.23 1.73 -27.72
CA THR A 54 2.70 2.78 -28.61
C THR A 54 2.26 3.98 -27.78
N VAL A 55 2.90 5.13 -27.98
CA VAL A 55 2.55 6.37 -27.27
C VAL A 55 1.52 7.18 -28.05
N LYS A 56 0.44 7.59 -27.38
CA LYS A 56 -0.55 8.55 -27.88
C LYS A 56 -0.56 9.79 -26.99
N GLY A 57 -0.78 10.96 -27.57
CA GLY A 57 -0.63 12.23 -26.86
C GLY A 57 0.84 12.56 -26.58
N SER A 58 1.11 13.25 -25.48
CA SER A 58 2.43 13.75 -25.11
C SER A 58 2.73 13.50 -23.63
N ILE A 59 3.54 12.48 -23.34
CA ILE A 59 4.13 12.30 -22.01
C ILE A 59 5.31 13.29 -21.87
N PRO A 60 5.35 14.18 -20.87
CA PRO A 60 6.40 15.18 -20.77
C PRO A 60 7.80 14.58 -20.63
N ALA A 61 8.77 15.09 -21.40
CA ALA A 61 10.15 14.58 -21.40
C ALA A 61 10.85 14.67 -20.03
N TRP A 62 10.43 15.60 -19.16
CA TRP A 62 10.96 15.73 -17.81
C TRP A 62 10.46 14.64 -16.84
N ALA A 63 9.40 13.91 -17.19
CA ALA A 63 8.95 12.73 -16.46
C ALA A 63 9.81 11.48 -16.76
N ALA A 64 10.87 11.63 -17.56
CA ALA A 64 11.82 10.58 -17.89
C ALA A 64 12.40 9.89 -16.66
N GLY A 65 12.47 8.56 -16.72
CA GLY A 65 12.83 7.71 -15.58
C GLY A 65 12.25 6.32 -15.74
N SER A 66 12.32 5.55 -14.67
CA SER A 66 11.74 4.21 -14.62
C SER A 66 10.61 4.19 -13.59
N LEU A 67 9.40 3.86 -14.03
CA LEU A 67 8.29 3.53 -13.14
C LEU A 67 8.33 2.03 -12.86
N PHE A 68 8.55 1.68 -11.59
CA PHE A 68 8.45 0.31 -11.10
C PHE A 68 7.09 0.10 -10.44
N ARG A 69 6.45 -1.04 -10.72
CA ARG A 69 5.21 -1.49 -10.08
C ARG A 69 5.40 -2.94 -9.65
N THR A 70 4.81 -3.33 -8.52
CA THR A 70 4.70 -4.75 -8.16
C THR A 70 3.25 -5.09 -7.85
N GLY A 71 2.94 -6.39 -7.92
CA GLY A 71 1.64 -6.88 -7.51
C GLY A 71 1.52 -8.40 -7.58
N PRO A 72 0.35 -8.91 -7.21
CA PRO A 72 -0.05 -10.28 -7.50
C PRO A 72 -0.20 -10.49 -9.01
N GLY A 73 0.58 -11.39 -9.59
CA GLY A 73 0.59 -11.65 -11.03
C GLY A 73 -0.09 -12.95 -11.46
N LEU A 74 -0.18 -13.95 -10.58
CA LEU A 74 -0.90 -15.20 -10.86
C LEU A 74 -1.88 -15.52 -9.74
N ASP A 75 -3.07 -15.99 -10.10
CA ASP A 75 -4.14 -16.42 -9.20
C ASP A 75 -4.21 -17.95 -9.02
N ARG A 76 -3.31 -18.70 -9.67
CA ARG A 76 -3.26 -20.16 -9.59
C ARG A 76 -1.89 -20.71 -9.97
N VAL A 77 -1.64 -21.95 -9.56
CA VAL A 77 -0.49 -22.76 -10.00
C VAL A 77 -1.02 -24.04 -10.62
N GLU A 78 -0.78 -24.22 -11.91
CA GLU A 78 -1.19 -25.40 -12.66
C GLU A 78 -0.12 -26.50 -12.63
N GLY A 79 -0.53 -27.73 -12.98
CA GLY A 79 0.37 -28.87 -13.09
C GLY A 79 0.95 -29.32 -11.76
N THR A 80 0.19 -29.17 -10.67
CA THR A 80 0.60 -29.68 -9.35
C THR A 80 0.27 -31.17 -9.22
N SER A 81 0.85 -31.83 -8.21
CA SER A 81 0.52 -33.22 -7.87
C SER A 81 -0.96 -33.47 -7.50
N ARG A 82 -1.76 -32.41 -7.30
CA ARG A 82 -3.19 -32.46 -6.96
C ARG A 82 -4.09 -31.72 -7.98
N GLY A 83 -3.59 -31.44 -9.19
CA GLY A 83 -4.30 -30.64 -10.20
C GLY A 83 -3.91 -29.17 -10.16
N THR A 84 -4.87 -28.26 -10.26
CA THR A 84 -4.60 -26.80 -10.20
C THR A 84 -4.79 -26.30 -8.77
N HIS A 85 -3.74 -25.71 -8.21
CA HIS A 85 -3.83 -25.01 -6.92
C HIS A 85 -4.37 -23.60 -7.15
N MET A 86 -5.57 -23.33 -6.65
CA MET A 86 -6.19 -22.01 -6.72
C MET A 86 -5.73 -21.15 -5.56
N ILE A 87 -5.27 -19.93 -5.86
CA ILE A 87 -4.98 -18.93 -4.84
C ILE A 87 -6.31 -18.26 -4.48
N SER A 88 -6.57 -18.14 -3.18
CA SER A 88 -7.89 -17.69 -2.69
C SER A 88 -8.01 -16.16 -2.66
N HIS A 89 -6.93 -15.48 -2.32
CA HIS A 89 -6.93 -14.05 -2.00
C HIS A 89 -5.96 -13.29 -2.89
N TRP A 90 -6.34 -12.06 -3.30
CA TRP A 90 -5.53 -11.24 -4.20
C TRP A 90 -4.12 -11.03 -3.65
N PHE A 91 -3.98 -10.67 -2.37
CA PHE A 91 -2.67 -10.47 -1.73
C PHE A 91 -1.78 -11.72 -1.66
N ASP A 92 -2.33 -12.92 -1.90
CA ASP A 92 -1.55 -14.17 -1.97
C ASP A 92 -1.06 -14.51 -3.38
N GLY A 93 -1.50 -13.77 -4.41
CA GLY A 93 -1.11 -14.06 -5.78
C GLY A 93 0.40 -13.94 -5.97
N ILE A 94 0.92 -14.72 -6.92
CA ILE A 94 2.37 -14.91 -7.08
C ILE A 94 3.01 -13.60 -7.54
N ALA A 95 4.05 -13.16 -6.83
CA ALA A 95 4.66 -11.86 -7.03
C ALA A 95 5.20 -11.63 -8.44
N HIS A 96 4.85 -10.48 -9.01
CA HIS A 96 5.29 -10.04 -10.33
C HIS A 96 5.59 -8.54 -10.31
N SER A 97 6.75 -8.17 -10.85
CA SER A 97 7.19 -6.78 -10.96
C SER A 97 7.18 -6.32 -12.41
N HIS A 98 6.87 -5.05 -12.62
CA HIS A 98 6.76 -4.38 -13.91
C HIS A 98 7.62 -3.12 -13.92
N ARG A 99 8.18 -2.81 -15.08
CA ARG A 99 8.99 -1.61 -15.32
C ARG A 99 8.53 -0.93 -16.60
N PHE A 100 8.33 0.38 -16.50
CA PHE A 100 8.09 1.26 -17.64
C PHE A 100 9.21 2.29 -17.69
N ASP A 101 10.08 2.18 -18.69
CA ASP A 101 11.11 3.18 -18.95
C ASP A 101 10.56 4.28 -19.84
N ILE A 102 10.42 5.47 -19.26
CA ILE A 102 10.02 6.70 -19.95
C ILE A 102 11.29 7.37 -20.46
N ILE A 103 11.45 7.38 -21.78
CA ILE A 103 12.67 7.81 -22.46
C ILE A 103 12.38 9.16 -23.14
N PRO A 104 13.13 10.22 -22.80
CA PRO A 104 12.93 11.53 -23.42
C PRO A 104 13.41 11.50 -24.89
N PRO A 105 12.91 12.39 -25.74
CA PRO A 105 13.37 12.48 -27.13
C PRO A 105 14.84 12.85 -27.22
N GLU A 106 15.55 12.29 -28.21
CA GLU A 106 16.97 12.57 -28.46
C GLU A 106 17.22 13.93 -29.11
N SER A 107 16.22 14.49 -29.80
CA SER A 107 16.30 15.76 -30.51
C SER A 107 15.12 16.67 -30.20
N SER A 108 15.33 17.98 -30.38
CA SER A 108 14.28 18.99 -30.24
C SER A 108 13.14 18.72 -31.24
N GLY A 109 11.93 18.45 -30.74
CA GLY A 109 10.76 18.14 -31.55
C GLY A 109 10.41 16.64 -31.64
N GLY A 110 11.23 15.76 -31.07
CA GLY A 110 10.88 14.33 -30.92
C GLY A 110 9.82 14.09 -29.84
N SER A 111 9.27 12.88 -29.82
CA SER A 111 8.33 12.42 -28.79
C SER A 111 9.01 11.53 -27.75
N THR A 112 8.49 11.56 -26.52
CA THR A 112 8.84 10.61 -25.46
C THR A 112 8.41 9.20 -25.88
N SER A 113 9.30 8.21 -25.71
CA SER A 113 8.98 6.80 -25.92
C SER A 113 8.88 6.06 -24.58
N VAL A 114 8.16 4.94 -24.55
CA VAL A 114 8.02 4.10 -23.35
C VAL A 114 8.35 2.66 -23.68
N VAL A 115 9.24 2.05 -22.90
CA VAL A 115 9.62 0.63 -23.01
C VAL A 115 9.14 -0.12 -21.78
N TYR A 116 8.58 -1.31 -21.98
CA TYR A 116 8.04 -2.16 -20.93
C TYR A 116 8.82 -3.46 -20.77
N SER A 117 8.93 -3.90 -19.52
CA SER A 117 9.37 -5.25 -19.14
C SER A 117 8.71 -5.68 -17.83
N SER A 118 8.60 -6.98 -17.60
CA SER A 118 8.08 -7.56 -16.36
C SER A 118 8.78 -8.88 -16.01
N ARG A 119 8.75 -9.25 -14.73
CA ARG A 119 9.35 -10.49 -14.23
C ARG A 119 8.61 -11.00 -13.00
N ARG A 120 8.28 -12.28 -13.00
CA ARG A 120 7.86 -13.04 -11.82
C ARG A 120 9.09 -13.38 -11.00
N HIS A 121 9.01 -13.25 -9.67
CA HIS A 121 10.17 -13.45 -8.81
C HIS A 121 9.95 -14.40 -7.62
N SER A 122 8.85 -15.17 -7.63
CA SER A 122 8.54 -16.19 -6.60
C SER A 122 8.57 -17.63 -7.16
N ASP A 123 9.47 -17.93 -8.11
CA ASP A 123 9.55 -19.25 -8.75
C ASP A 123 9.78 -20.41 -7.77
N ALA A 124 10.52 -20.17 -6.68
CA ALA A 124 10.74 -21.17 -5.63
C ALA A 124 9.44 -21.56 -4.91
N LEU A 125 8.52 -20.61 -4.69
CA LEU A 125 7.20 -20.88 -4.13
C LEU A 125 6.34 -21.66 -5.13
N VAL A 126 6.36 -21.28 -6.40
CA VAL A 126 5.63 -21.99 -7.46
C VAL A 126 6.10 -23.45 -7.57
N ALA A 127 7.41 -23.69 -7.52
CA ALA A 127 7.98 -25.03 -7.53
C ALA A 127 7.53 -25.86 -6.32
N GLU A 128 7.53 -25.27 -5.12
CA GLU A 128 7.01 -25.92 -3.91
C GLU A 128 5.53 -26.30 -4.06
N ILE A 129 4.70 -25.38 -4.56
CA ILE A 129 3.26 -25.63 -4.76
C ILE A 129 3.05 -26.74 -5.79
N LYS A 130 3.83 -26.76 -6.87
CA LYS A 130 3.78 -27.84 -7.88
C LYS A 130 4.12 -29.20 -7.29
N GLU A 131 5.19 -29.27 -6.50
CA GLU A 131 5.64 -30.50 -5.84
C GLU A 131 4.59 -31.01 -4.83
N LYS A 132 4.17 -30.16 -3.90
CA LYS A 132 3.33 -30.54 -2.76
C LYS A 132 1.83 -30.59 -3.08
N GLY A 133 1.39 -29.90 -4.13
CA GLY A 133 -0.03 -29.72 -4.47
C GLY A 133 -0.70 -28.56 -3.73
N TRP A 134 0.00 -27.90 -2.81
CA TRP A 134 -0.50 -26.78 -2.01
C TRP A 134 0.61 -25.83 -1.59
N GLN A 135 0.24 -24.63 -1.11
CA GLN A 135 1.16 -23.70 -0.46
C GLN A 135 1.48 -24.12 0.98
N THR A 136 2.76 -24.12 1.35
CA THR A 136 3.17 -24.35 2.75
C THR A 136 3.77 -23.14 3.44
N SER A 137 3.95 -21.99 2.78
CA SER A 137 4.28 -20.76 3.48
C SER A 137 3.06 -20.18 4.21
N ILE A 138 3.30 -19.30 5.19
CA ILE A 138 2.24 -18.46 5.75
C ILE A 138 1.77 -17.52 4.64
N SER A 139 0.47 -17.52 4.40
CA SER A 139 -0.20 -16.65 3.43
C SER A 139 -0.86 -15.46 4.13
N PHE A 140 -1.36 -14.48 3.38
CA PHE A 140 -2.27 -13.48 3.89
C PHE A 140 -3.63 -14.11 4.23
N ALA A 141 -4.27 -14.81 3.30
CA ALA A 141 -5.63 -15.35 3.47
C ALA A 141 -5.94 -16.56 2.57
N GLN A 142 -4.97 -17.45 2.32
CA GLN A 142 -5.22 -18.68 1.57
C GLN A 142 -6.18 -19.58 2.34
N ARG A 143 -7.33 -19.93 1.74
CA ARG A 143 -8.29 -20.86 2.35
C ARG A 143 -7.65 -22.24 2.48
N ALA A 144 -7.89 -22.88 3.62
CA ALA A 144 -7.38 -24.22 3.86
C ALA A 144 -7.95 -25.21 2.83
N ASP A 145 -7.07 -26.00 2.20
CA ASP A 145 -7.50 -27.12 1.37
C ASP A 145 -8.03 -28.24 2.30
N PRO A 146 -9.31 -28.66 2.20
CA PRO A 146 -9.88 -29.70 3.04
C PRO A 146 -9.20 -31.07 2.89
N CYS A 147 -8.47 -31.29 1.79
CA CYS A 147 -7.63 -32.47 1.57
C CYS A 147 -6.28 -32.38 2.31
N VAL A 148 -5.99 -31.29 3.02
CA VAL A 148 -4.90 -31.15 4.00
C VAL A 148 -5.44 -31.56 5.38
N GLY A 149 -5.18 -32.79 5.80
CA GLY A 149 -5.51 -33.22 7.16
C GLY A 149 -4.74 -32.44 8.24
N ILE A 150 -5.22 -32.49 9.49
CA ILE A 150 -4.62 -31.83 10.66
C ILE A 150 -3.14 -32.22 10.86
N PHE A 151 -2.79 -33.49 10.63
CA PHE A 151 -1.41 -33.98 10.71
C PHE A 151 -0.48 -33.35 9.66
N GLY A 152 -1.00 -33.03 8.47
CA GLY A 152 -0.24 -32.34 7.42
C GLY A 152 0.12 -30.91 7.81
N LYS A 153 -0.79 -30.20 8.49
CA LYS A 153 -0.52 -28.85 9.02
C LYS A 153 0.61 -28.86 10.06
N MET A 154 0.60 -29.84 10.99
CA MET A 154 1.58 -29.92 12.07
C MET A 154 3.01 -30.25 11.59
N MET A 155 3.18 -31.10 10.57
CA MET A 155 4.51 -31.43 10.00
C MET A 155 5.15 -30.24 9.25
N THR A 156 4.35 -29.32 8.73
CA THR A 156 4.84 -28.15 7.96
C THR A 156 5.30 -26.96 8.82
N VAL A 157 5.05 -26.98 10.13
CA VAL A 157 5.60 -25.96 11.05
C VAL A 157 7.14 -25.99 11.06
N PHE A 158 7.74 -27.11 10.65
CA PHE A 158 9.19 -27.33 10.64
C PHE A 158 9.87 -26.99 9.30
N THR A 159 9.13 -26.58 8.26
CA THR A 159 9.71 -26.23 6.95
C THR A 159 9.89 -24.72 6.81
N SER A 160 11.07 -24.27 6.37
CA SER A 160 11.30 -22.87 6.02
C SER A 160 10.45 -22.48 4.79
N GLY A 161 9.45 -21.62 4.97
CA GLY A 161 8.60 -21.14 3.89
C GLY A 161 9.37 -20.31 2.85
N LYS A 162 8.94 -20.37 1.59
CA LYS A 162 9.44 -19.53 0.50
C LYS A 162 8.73 -18.16 0.49
N SER A 163 9.47 -17.10 0.14
CA SER A 163 8.92 -15.74 0.14
C SER A 163 7.97 -15.50 -1.05
N ASN A 164 7.03 -14.58 -0.87
CA ASN A 164 6.15 -14.04 -1.91
C ASN A 164 5.91 -12.55 -1.69
N ASN A 165 6.97 -11.75 -1.71
CA ASN A 165 6.86 -10.31 -1.53
C ASN A 165 6.27 -9.69 -2.80
N ASN A 166 5.07 -9.13 -2.74
CA ASN A 166 4.33 -8.64 -3.91
C ASN A 166 3.64 -7.29 -3.68
N VAL A 167 3.93 -6.58 -2.59
CA VAL A 167 3.14 -5.43 -2.13
C VAL A 167 3.75 -4.10 -2.57
N ALA A 168 5.01 -3.83 -2.20
CA ALA A 168 5.64 -2.54 -2.47
C ALA A 168 7.06 -2.67 -3.02
N VAL A 169 7.41 -1.82 -3.99
CA VAL A 169 8.77 -1.67 -4.49
C VAL A 169 9.44 -0.48 -3.83
N VAL A 170 10.64 -0.69 -3.28
CA VAL A 170 11.50 0.32 -2.67
C VAL A 170 12.82 0.36 -3.44
N PRO A 171 12.98 1.32 -4.38
CA PRO A 171 14.26 1.56 -5.03
C PRO A 171 15.29 2.10 -4.04
N ASP A 172 16.56 1.76 -4.25
CA ASP A 172 17.70 2.33 -3.53
C ASP A 172 17.53 2.28 -2.00
N MET A 173 17.14 1.14 -1.45
CA MET A 173 16.95 0.96 0.00
C MET A 173 18.30 1.15 0.73
N PRO A 174 18.42 2.10 1.69
CA PRO A 174 19.59 2.21 2.55
C PRO A 174 19.94 0.91 3.26
N GLY A 175 21.23 0.62 3.43
CA GLY A 175 21.70 -0.62 4.05
C GLY A 175 21.49 -1.89 3.21
N GLY A 176 20.97 -1.76 1.99
CA GLY A 176 20.69 -2.87 1.09
C GLY A 176 21.91 -3.71 0.70
N ASP A 177 23.11 -3.12 0.69
CA ASP A 177 24.38 -3.79 0.36
C ASP A 177 24.87 -4.73 1.48
N VAL A 178 24.38 -4.53 2.70
CA VAL A 178 24.73 -5.34 3.88
C VAL A 178 23.88 -6.62 3.97
N VAL A 179 22.86 -6.74 3.12
CA VAL A 179 22.03 -7.93 3.01
C VAL A 179 22.85 -9.10 2.48
N LYS A 180 23.10 -10.09 3.35
CA LYS A 180 23.76 -11.34 2.98
C LYS A 180 22.81 -12.22 2.16
N GLY A 181 23.24 -12.62 0.95
CA GLY A 181 22.55 -13.59 0.10
C GLY A 181 22.20 -13.02 -1.28
N GLY A 182 23.16 -13.05 -2.19
CA GLY A 182 23.02 -12.56 -3.57
C GLY A 182 24.35 -12.08 -4.14
N GLU A 183 24.46 -11.94 -5.47
CA GLU A 183 25.63 -11.30 -6.07
C GLU A 183 25.76 -9.86 -5.56
N SER A 184 27.00 -9.45 -5.27
CA SER A 184 27.31 -8.05 -4.95
C SER A 184 27.11 -7.22 -6.23
N SER A 185 25.92 -6.70 -6.46
CA SER A 185 25.75 -5.66 -7.46
C SER A 185 26.51 -4.43 -6.96
N LYS A 186 27.53 -3.99 -7.71
CA LYS A 186 28.14 -2.66 -7.51
C LYS A 186 27.15 -1.52 -7.80
N GLU A 187 25.95 -1.86 -8.28
CA GLU A 187 24.85 -0.95 -8.59
C GLU A 187 23.70 -1.10 -7.58
N LYS A 188 22.94 -0.01 -7.39
CA LYS A 188 21.72 0.08 -6.59
C LYS A 188 20.71 -1.01 -7.00
N ALA A 189 19.98 -1.59 -6.05
CA ALA A 189 18.99 -2.66 -6.30
C ALA A 189 17.55 -2.22 -5.99
N LEU A 190 16.58 -2.98 -6.51
CA LEU A 190 15.17 -2.86 -6.11
C LEU A 190 14.87 -3.83 -4.98
N TYR A 191 14.10 -3.37 -4.00
CA TYR A 191 13.60 -4.23 -2.92
C TYR A 191 12.08 -4.36 -3.04
N VAL A 192 11.56 -5.58 -2.99
CA VAL A 192 10.12 -5.85 -2.94
C VAL A 192 9.74 -6.34 -1.56
N LEU A 193 8.73 -5.69 -0.99
CA LEU A 193 8.26 -5.86 0.38
C LEU A 193 6.86 -6.46 0.43
N THR A 194 6.52 -7.01 1.60
CA THR A 194 5.17 -7.35 2.07
C THR A 194 5.09 -7.03 3.57
N ASP A 195 4.00 -7.36 4.25
CA ASP A 195 3.83 -7.16 5.70
C ASP A 195 4.60 -8.22 6.54
N SER A 196 5.79 -8.58 6.09
CA SER A 196 6.73 -9.47 6.76
C SER A 196 8.10 -8.81 6.85
N ALA A 197 8.94 -9.30 7.75
CA ALA A 197 10.33 -8.83 7.86
C ALA A 197 11.24 -9.34 6.73
N ALA A 198 10.75 -10.15 5.79
CA ALA A 198 11.48 -10.62 4.61
C ALA A 198 11.36 -9.65 3.44
N LEU A 199 12.43 -9.50 2.67
CA LEU A 199 12.52 -8.61 1.50
C LEU A 199 13.07 -9.41 0.31
N SER A 200 12.62 -9.12 -0.91
CA SER A 200 13.18 -9.68 -2.13
C SER A 200 14.05 -8.64 -2.82
N LYS A 201 15.25 -9.00 -3.25
CA LYS A 201 16.17 -8.12 -3.99
C LYS A 201 16.07 -8.45 -5.47
N LEU A 202 15.76 -7.45 -6.30
CA LEU A 202 15.70 -7.58 -7.76
C LEU A 202 16.77 -6.70 -8.42
N ASP A 203 17.30 -7.15 -9.55
CA ASP A 203 18.07 -6.32 -10.45
C ASP A 203 17.17 -5.21 -11.04
N PRO A 204 17.54 -3.92 -10.95
CA PRO A 204 16.69 -2.83 -11.40
C PRO A 204 16.49 -2.78 -12.92
N LYS A 205 17.40 -3.40 -13.69
CA LYS A 205 17.37 -3.39 -15.15
C LYS A 205 16.51 -4.55 -15.67
N THR A 206 16.77 -5.77 -15.19
CA THR A 206 16.13 -6.99 -15.70
C THR A 206 14.94 -7.46 -14.86
N LEU A 207 14.77 -6.89 -13.66
CA LEU A 207 13.82 -7.34 -12.62
C LEU A 207 14.06 -8.77 -12.14
N GLU A 208 15.21 -9.37 -12.49
CA GLU A 208 15.57 -10.71 -12.04
C GLU A 208 15.78 -10.72 -10.52
N PRO A 209 15.18 -11.68 -9.79
CA PRO A 209 15.51 -11.86 -8.38
C PRO A 209 16.96 -12.27 -8.21
N ILE A 210 17.71 -11.44 -7.50
CA ILE A 210 19.14 -11.60 -7.22
C ILE A 210 19.42 -11.92 -5.74
N GLY A 211 18.40 -11.96 -4.88
CA GLY A 211 18.55 -12.34 -3.49
C GLY A 211 17.28 -12.21 -2.63
N GLU A 212 17.36 -12.72 -1.41
CA GLU A 212 16.37 -12.52 -0.36
C GLU A 212 17.07 -11.95 0.89
N ALA A 213 16.38 -11.04 1.58
CA ALA A 213 16.84 -10.39 2.79
C ALA A 213 15.87 -10.63 3.94
N ARG A 214 16.35 -10.38 5.16
CA ARG A 214 15.49 -10.13 6.31
C ARG A 214 15.95 -8.89 7.05
N GLN A 215 15.04 -8.19 7.72
CA GLN A 215 15.39 -7.05 8.58
C GLN A 215 16.47 -7.40 9.63
N GLN A 216 16.53 -8.65 10.09
CA GLN A 216 17.59 -9.12 10.98
C GLN A 216 19.02 -8.95 10.41
N SER A 217 19.16 -8.97 9.08
CA SER A 217 20.45 -8.71 8.43
C SER A 217 20.90 -7.25 8.54
N LEU A 218 19.95 -6.32 8.72
CA LEU A 218 20.21 -4.91 8.95
C LEU A 218 20.67 -4.69 10.40
N HIS A 219 20.03 -5.36 11.37
CA HIS A 219 20.39 -5.26 12.78
C HIS A 219 19.95 -6.51 13.58
N PRO A 220 20.80 -7.07 14.47
CA PRO A 220 20.53 -8.36 15.14
C PRO A 220 19.27 -8.37 16.02
N SER A 221 18.84 -7.21 16.54
CA SER A 221 17.60 -7.08 17.33
C SER A 221 16.31 -7.19 16.50
N LEU A 222 16.37 -7.05 15.17
CA LEU A 222 15.20 -7.08 14.28
C LEU A 222 14.81 -8.53 13.91
N LYS A 223 14.56 -9.35 14.94
CA LYS A 223 14.36 -10.80 14.84
C LYS A 223 12.91 -11.24 14.65
N GLY A 224 11.97 -10.31 14.67
CA GLY A 224 10.55 -10.58 14.52
C GLY A 224 10.16 -10.93 13.08
N PRO A 225 9.13 -11.77 12.87
CA PRO A 225 8.70 -12.18 11.53
C PRO A 225 7.85 -11.13 10.79
N ILE A 226 7.28 -10.15 11.51
CA ILE A 226 6.31 -9.20 10.96
C ILE A 226 6.92 -7.80 10.87
N SER A 227 6.57 -7.10 9.80
CA SER A 227 6.84 -5.68 9.55
C SER A 227 5.71 -5.13 8.66
N CYS A 228 5.88 -3.97 8.05
CA CYS A 228 4.95 -3.48 7.03
C CYS A 228 5.65 -3.21 5.70
N ALA A 229 4.87 -3.26 4.63
CA ALA A 229 5.36 -2.96 3.28
C ALA A 229 5.68 -1.48 3.06
N HIS A 230 4.98 -0.58 3.77
CA HIS A 230 5.16 0.87 3.65
C HIS A 230 6.26 1.40 4.57
N SER A 231 7.51 1.07 4.26
CA SER A 231 8.65 1.79 4.84
C SER A 231 8.60 3.27 4.46
N GLN A 232 8.94 4.15 5.40
CA GLN A 232 8.91 5.60 5.19
C GLN A 232 10.31 6.13 4.87
N ARG A 233 10.43 7.05 3.92
CA ARG A 233 11.71 7.71 3.57
C ARG A 233 11.66 9.18 3.95
N ASP A 234 12.71 9.66 4.62
CA ASP A 234 12.92 11.08 4.87
C ASP A 234 13.22 11.80 3.54
N PRO A 235 12.42 12.79 3.10
CA PRO A 235 12.70 13.52 1.88
C PRO A 235 13.99 14.36 1.94
N GLU A 236 14.49 14.70 3.13
CA GLU A 236 15.69 15.52 3.31
C GLU A 236 16.96 14.67 3.47
N THR A 237 16.93 13.66 4.35
CA THR A 237 18.13 12.85 4.63
C THR A 237 18.23 11.61 3.76
N GLY A 238 17.11 11.16 3.17
CA GLY A 238 17.01 9.88 2.48
C GLY A 238 16.91 8.67 3.41
N ASP A 239 16.98 8.86 4.73
CA ASP A 239 16.92 7.78 5.73
C ASP A 239 15.62 6.99 5.60
N LEU A 240 15.69 5.69 5.86
CA LEU A 240 14.54 4.79 5.79
C LEU A 240 14.10 4.38 7.19
N PHE A 241 12.79 4.38 7.44
CA PHE A 241 12.17 4.02 8.70
C PHE A 241 11.24 2.82 8.48
N ASN A 242 11.19 1.92 9.46
CA ASN A 242 10.18 0.87 9.55
C ASN A 242 10.11 0.36 11.00
N TYR A 243 9.26 -0.63 11.27
CA TYR A 243 9.23 -1.37 12.53
C TYR A 243 9.43 -2.87 12.31
N ASN A 244 9.88 -3.57 13.35
CA ASN A 244 9.92 -5.02 13.40
C ASN A 244 9.09 -5.52 14.59
N LEU A 245 8.15 -6.42 14.35
CA LEU A 245 7.28 -7.01 15.37
C LEU A 245 7.72 -8.44 15.69
N ASP A 246 8.24 -8.61 16.90
CA ASP A 246 8.70 -9.87 17.46
C ASP A 246 7.62 -10.50 18.35
N LEU A 247 7.29 -11.75 18.03
CA LEU A 247 6.26 -12.55 18.70
C LEU A 247 6.84 -13.63 19.61
N GLY A 248 8.17 -13.74 19.72
CA GLY A 248 8.83 -14.82 20.46
C GLY A 248 8.99 -14.58 21.96
N GLY A 249 8.66 -13.38 22.45
CA GLY A 249 8.75 -13.01 23.87
C GLY A 249 7.47 -13.31 24.65
N ARG A 250 7.51 -13.03 25.97
CA ARG A 250 6.31 -13.06 26.84
C ARG A 250 5.21 -12.10 26.34
N PHE A 251 5.63 -10.97 25.80
CA PHE A 251 4.76 -9.98 25.17
C PHE A 251 5.26 -9.70 23.75
N PRO A 252 4.36 -9.36 22.81
CA PRO A 252 4.76 -8.79 21.53
C PRO A 252 5.69 -7.60 21.73
N THR A 253 6.69 -7.46 20.87
CA THR A 253 7.69 -6.39 20.96
C THR A 253 7.84 -5.71 19.60
N TYR A 254 7.46 -4.44 19.52
CA TYR A 254 7.71 -3.57 18.38
C TYR A 254 9.07 -2.89 18.54
N ARG A 255 9.91 -2.98 17.51
CA ARG A 255 11.18 -2.24 17.42
C ARG A 255 11.09 -1.29 16.26
N VAL A 256 10.94 0.00 16.55
CA VAL A 256 10.94 1.06 15.53
C VAL A 256 12.38 1.41 15.23
N PHE A 257 12.77 1.40 13.96
CA PHE A 257 14.16 1.58 13.56
C PHE A 257 14.34 2.55 12.40
N ARG A 258 15.54 3.11 12.32
CA ARG A 258 16.04 3.91 11.20
C ARG A 258 17.21 3.18 10.55
N VAL A 259 17.26 3.17 9.22
CA VAL A 259 18.43 2.85 8.42
C VAL A 259 18.98 4.14 7.82
N ASN A 260 20.21 4.48 8.17
CA ASN A 260 20.87 5.70 7.74
C ASN A 260 21.22 5.63 6.25
N ALA A 261 20.80 6.62 5.45
CA ALA A 261 21.05 6.64 4.01
C ALA A 261 22.51 6.85 3.63
N LYS A 262 23.29 7.50 4.51
CA LYS A 262 24.70 7.84 4.25
C LYS A 262 25.61 6.63 4.36
N ASP A 263 25.40 5.76 5.35
CA ASP A 263 26.31 4.66 5.68
C ASP A 263 25.64 3.30 5.91
N GLY A 264 24.30 3.23 5.86
CA GLY A 264 23.55 1.99 6.07
C GLY A 264 23.47 1.53 7.53
N SER A 265 23.98 2.32 8.49
CA SER A 265 23.88 2.01 9.92
C SER A 265 22.42 1.99 10.39
N VAL A 266 22.14 1.21 11.44
CA VAL A 266 20.78 1.03 11.94
C VAL A 266 20.67 1.47 13.39
N ASP A 267 19.71 2.35 13.66
CA ASP A 267 19.35 2.79 15.00
C ASP A 267 18.01 2.20 15.41
N ILE A 268 17.94 1.63 16.61
CA ILE A 268 16.67 1.28 17.24
C ILE A 268 16.15 2.51 18.00
N LEU A 269 15.18 3.21 17.42
CA LEU A 269 14.62 4.45 17.96
C LEU A 269 13.76 4.18 19.20
N ALA A 270 12.99 3.09 19.20
CA ALA A 270 12.19 2.66 20.34
C ALA A 270 11.99 1.15 20.35
N THR A 271 11.89 0.59 21.56
CA THR A 271 11.41 -0.78 21.80
C THR A 271 10.15 -0.69 22.66
N ILE A 272 9.01 -1.08 22.11
CA ILE A 272 7.69 -0.97 22.72
C ILE A 272 7.14 -2.38 22.95
N SER A 273 6.82 -2.71 24.20
CA SER A 273 6.31 -4.03 24.58
C SER A 273 5.47 -3.93 25.85
N GLY A 274 4.50 -4.83 26.00
CA GLY A 274 3.64 -4.92 27.18
C GLY A 274 2.21 -5.29 26.81
N ASN A 275 1.35 -5.42 27.82
CA ASN A 275 -0.07 -5.75 27.62
C ASN A 275 -0.83 -4.67 26.83
N ASP A 276 -0.40 -3.41 26.95
CA ASP A 276 -1.02 -2.28 26.26
C ASP A 276 -0.67 -2.22 24.76
N TYR A 277 0.29 -3.03 24.32
CA TYR A 277 0.75 -3.15 22.93
C TYR A 277 0.61 -4.58 22.42
N PRO A 278 -0.63 -5.03 22.14
CA PRO A 278 -0.86 -6.35 21.53
C PRO A 278 -0.27 -6.42 20.13
N ALA A 279 -0.02 -7.64 19.65
CA ALA A 279 0.34 -7.87 18.25
C ALA A 279 -0.87 -7.56 17.37
N ALA A 280 -0.70 -6.68 16.38
CA ALA A 280 -1.75 -6.27 15.47
C ALA A 280 -1.26 -6.33 14.02
N TYR A 281 -2.19 -6.53 13.09
CA TYR A 281 -1.91 -6.33 11.68
C TYR A 281 -1.83 -4.84 11.37
N MET A 282 -0.69 -4.41 10.83
CA MET A 282 -0.39 -3.03 10.50
C MET A 282 0.30 -3.00 9.13
N HIS A 283 -0.23 -2.17 8.23
CA HIS A 283 0.25 -2.10 6.85
C HIS A 283 1.11 -0.85 6.58
N SER A 284 0.96 0.19 7.41
CA SER A 284 1.72 1.42 7.30
C SER A 284 1.80 2.15 8.64
N PHE A 285 2.62 3.20 8.67
CA PHE A 285 2.85 4.08 9.81
C PHE A 285 3.32 5.45 9.29
N PHE A 286 3.46 6.42 10.19
CA PHE A 286 3.71 7.81 9.79
C PHE A 286 5.10 8.28 10.18
N ILE A 287 5.59 9.27 9.44
CA ILE A 287 6.69 10.13 9.87
C ILE A 287 6.26 11.60 9.77
N THR A 288 6.79 12.42 10.68
CA THR A 288 6.79 13.88 10.61
C THR A 288 8.24 14.35 10.50
N GLU A 289 8.46 15.67 10.48
CA GLU A 289 9.80 16.25 10.56
C GLU A 289 10.64 15.70 11.73
N ASN A 290 10.03 15.58 12.92
CA ASN A 290 10.72 15.21 14.17
C ASN A 290 10.31 13.87 14.77
N TYR A 291 9.24 13.22 14.29
CA TYR A 291 8.69 12.01 14.88
C TYR A 291 8.47 10.86 13.89
N VAL A 292 8.59 9.63 14.38
CA VAL A 292 7.90 8.45 13.83
C VAL A 292 6.64 8.25 14.66
N VAL A 293 5.49 8.00 14.04
CA VAL A 293 4.24 7.72 14.75
C VAL A 293 3.75 6.33 14.37
N LEU A 294 3.63 5.47 15.39
CA LEU A 294 3.18 4.09 15.26
C LEU A 294 1.76 3.95 15.80
N CYS A 295 0.84 3.45 14.98
CA CYS A 295 -0.53 3.13 15.39
C CYS A 295 -0.74 1.62 15.45
N VAL A 296 -0.80 1.04 16.66
CA VAL A 296 -1.31 -0.31 16.87
C VAL A 296 -2.83 -0.29 16.73
N GLN A 297 -3.30 -0.75 15.57
CA GLN A 297 -4.70 -0.73 15.15
C GLN A 297 -5.51 -1.84 15.84
N SER A 298 -6.84 -1.75 15.82
CA SER A 298 -7.75 -2.71 16.49
C SER A 298 -7.79 -4.12 15.85
N THR A 299 -6.94 -4.40 14.87
CA THR A 299 -6.77 -5.67 14.13
C THR A 299 -5.82 -6.62 14.85
N HIS A 300 -6.13 -6.94 16.11
CA HIS A 300 -5.26 -7.74 16.97
C HIS A 300 -5.22 -9.22 16.57
N TYR A 301 -4.02 -9.82 16.59
CA TYR A 301 -3.87 -11.26 16.42
C TYR A 301 -4.36 -12.04 17.65
N ALA A 302 -4.99 -13.19 17.40
CA ALA A 302 -5.36 -14.12 18.45
C ALA A 302 -4.12 -14.87 18.99
N TRP A 303 -4.20 -15.26 20.28
CA TRP A 303 -3.14 -15.99 20.99
C TRP A 303 -1.76 -15.33 20.88
N SER A 304 -1.73 -13.99 20.92
CA SER A 304 -0.50 -13.19 20.79
C SER A 304 0.30 -13.52 19.52
N GLY A 305 -0.38 -13.89 18.43
CA GLY A 305 0.22 -14.24 17.15
C GLY A 305 0.46 -15.75 16.94
N MET A 306 0.31 -16.59 17.96
CA MET A 306 0.44 -18.05 17.81
C MET A 306 -0.60 -18.63 16.84
N LYS A 307 -1.78 -18.01 16.74
CA LYS A 307 -2.83 -18.43 15.80
C LYS A 307 -2.37 -18.32 14.33
N ILE A 308 -1.39 -17.46 14.01
CA ILE A 308 -0.81 -17.37 12.66
C ILE A 308 -0.15 -18.69 12.26
N LEU A 309 0.59 -19.32 13.18
CA LEU A 309 1.22 -20.62 12.92
C LEU A 309 0.19 -21.74 12.81
N TRP A 310 -0.95 -21.62 13.51
CA TRP A 310 -2.04 -22.58 13.49
C TRP A 310 -2.87 -22.52 12.19
N GLU A 311 -3.34 -21.33 11.81
CA GLU A 311 -4.17 -21.16 10.61
C GLU A 311 -3.34 -21.13 9.33
N ARG A 312 -2.06 -20.75 9.44
CA ARG A 312 -1.13 -20.53 8.32
C ARG A 312 -1.59 -19.43 7.35
N ASN A 313 -2.45 -18.55 7.83
CA ASN A 313 -2.79 -17.32 7.16
C ASN A 313 -2.98 -16.18 8.18
N ILE A 314 -2.75 -14.94 7.75
CA ILE A 314 -2.78 -13.75 8.59
C ILE A 314 -4.22 -13.35 8.97
N LEU A 315 -5.15 -13.41 8.00
CA LEU A 315 -6.51 -12.91 8.17
C LEU A 315 -7.33 -13.74 9.17
N ASP A 316 -7.31 -15.07 9.06
CA ASP A 316 -8.01 -15.97 10.00
C ASP A 316 -7.34 -15.99 11.38
N ALA A 317 -6.07 -15.57 11.48
CA ALA A 317 -5.38 -15.45 12.75
C ALA A 317 -5.77 -14.19 13.55
N MET A 318 -6.50 -13.25 12.95
CA MET A 318 -7.01 -12.07 13.64
C MET A 318 -8.16 -12.43 14.59
N LYS A 319 -8.33 -11.63 15.65
CA LYS A 319 -9.53 -11.66 16.48
C LYS A 319 -10.69 -11.01 15.71
N PRO A 320 -11.95 -11.39 15.98
CA PRO A 320 -13.10 -10.61 15.54
C PRO A 320 -12.93 -9.14 15.94
N PHE A 321 -13.29 -8.22 15.04
CA PHE A 321 -13.17 -6.80 15.30
C PHE A 321 -14.05 -6.39 16.50
N ASP A 322 -13.46 -5.67 17.44
CA ASP A 322 -14.15 -5.17 18.63
C ASP A 322 -14.08 -3.64 18.67
N LYS A 323 -15.22 -2.99 18.43
CA LYS A 323 -15.33 -1.53 18.42
C LYS A 323 -15.01 -0.86 19.77
N SER A 324 -14.98 -1.63 20.85
CA SER A 324 -14.62 -1.13 22.18
C SER A 324 -13.11 -1.08 22.42
N VAL A 325 -12.32 -1.70 21.54
CA VAL A 325 -10.86 -1.76 21.65
C VAL A 325 -10.24 -0.65 20.80
N PRO A 326 -9.77 0.44 21.41
CA PRO A 326 -9.24 1.59 20.67
C PRO A 326 -7.91 1.27 19.98
N CYS A 327 -7.58 2.03 18.94
CA CYS A 327 -6.22 2.04 18.42
C CYS A 327 -5.30 2.73 19.44
N LYS A 328 -4.07 2.22 19.59
CA LYS A 328 -3.03 2.76 20.48
C LYS A 328 -1.91 3.37 19.66
N TRP A 329 -1.52 4.59 20.01
CA TRP A 329 -0.56 5.38 19.27
C TRP A 329 0.67 5.67 20.13
N ALA A 330 1.85 5.53 19.54
CA ALA A 330 3.12 5.93 20.12
C ALA A 330 3.80 6.94 19.19
N VAL A 331 4.22 8.07 19.76
CA VAL A 331 5.03 9.09 19.07
C VAL A 331 6.47 8.89 19.53
N ILE A 332 7.36 8.64 18.57
CA ILE A 332 8.77 8.32 18.79
C ILE A 332 9.62 9.45 18.22
N ASP A 333 10.49 10.02 19.03
CA ASP A 333 11.48 10.99 18.58
C ASP A 333 12.48 10.32 17.63
N ARG A 334 12.64 10.88 16.43
CA ARG A 334 13.56 10.35 15.38
C ARG A 334 14.79 11.22 15.14
N ARG A 335 15.00 12.27 15.94
CA ARG A 335 16.07 13.25 15.76
C ARG A 335 17.05 13.31 16.93
N GLN A 336 16.56 13.25 18.16
CA GLN A 336 17.28 13.53 19.40
C GLN A 336 17.47 12.27 20.27
N GLY A 337 16.91 11.12 19.89
CA GLY A 337 17.09 9.85 20.58
C GLY A 337 16.31 9.75 21.90
N LYS A 338 15.17 10.45 22.02
CA LYS A 338 14.35 10.45 23.24
C LYS A 338 13.45 9.22 23.38
N GLY A 339 13.39 8.36 22.37
CA GLY A 339 12.48 7.22 22.34
C GLY A 339 11.01 7.67 22.27
N VAL A 340 10.13 6.97 22.98
CA VAL A 340 8.69 7.30 23.01
C VAL A 340 8.47 8.57 23.84
N VAL A 341 7.97 9.63 23.18
CA VAL A 341 7.71 10.94 23.80
C VAL A 341 6.24 11.17 24.12
N ALA A 342 5.33 10.46 23.45
CA ALA A 342 3.90 10.54 23.74
C ALA A 342 3.18 9.23 23.40
N GLU A 343 2.11 8.96 24.14
CA GLU A 343 1.18 7.86 23.89
C GLU A 343 -0.26 8.36 24.07
N PHE A 344 -1.15 7.91 23.18
CA PHE A 344 -2.57 8.26 23.20
C PHE A 344 -3.41 7.20 22.46
N SER A 345 -4.72 7.38 22.43
CA SER A 345 -5.62 6.53 21.66
C SER A 345 -6.50 7.31 20.67
N THR A 346 -7.05 6.57 19.72
CA THR A 346 -8.19 6.99 18.88
C THR A 346 -9.30 5.95 19.01
N PRO A 347 -10.53 6.22 18.53
CA PRO A 347 -11.55 5.19 18.41
C PRO A 347 -11.04 3.95 17.65
N ALA A 348 -11.69 2.82 17.89
CA ALA A 348 -11.39 1.58 17.19
C ALA A 348 -11.53 1.77 15.67
N GLY A 349 -10.59 1.20 14.91
CA GLY A 349 -10.60 1.34 13.46
C GLY A 349 -9.47 0.57 12.81
N PHE A 350 -9.43 0.71 11.48
CA PHE A 350 -8.44 0.08 10.64
C PHE A 350 -8.08 1.02 9.47
N PHE A 351 -6.83 1.03 9.03
CA PHE A 351 -6.38 1.63 7.79
C PHE A 351 -5.26 0.79 7.18
N PHE A 352 -5.28 0.62 5.86
CA PHE A 352 -4.10 0.14 5.14
C PHE A 352 -3.06 1.25 5.05
N HIS A 353 -3.45 2.42 4.55
CA HIS A 353 -2.52 3.46 4.16
C HIS A 353 -2.61 4.71 5.03
N SER A 354 -1.50 5.03 5.68
CA SER A 354 -1.14 6.40 6.05
C SER A 354 -1.01 7.24 4.79
N VAL A 355 -1.61 8.43 4.79
CA VAL A 355 -1.46 9.43 3.73
C VAL A 355 -0.25 10.31 3.99
N ASN A 356 -0.24 11.01 5.13
CA ASN A 356 0.86 11.87 5.58
C ASN A 356 0.75 12.15 7.08
N ALA A 357 1.79 12.68 7.69
CA ALA A 357 1.71 13.31 9.00
C ALA A 357 2.62 14.54 9.06
N PHE A 358 2.28 15.51 9.89
CA PHE A 358 3.07 16.73 10.02
C PHE A 358 2.87 17.39 11.38
N GLU A 359 3.75 18.34 11.70
CA GLU A 359 3.73 19.10 12.94
C GLU A 359 3.22 20.52 12.70
N GLU A 360 2.44 21.04 13.65
CA GLU A 360 2.00 22.43 13.69
C GLU A 360 2.36 23.05 15.03
N GLN A 361 2.85 24.29 15.00
CA GLN A 361 3.02 25.09 16.21
C GLN A 361 1.74 25.88 16.48
N VAL A 362 1.12 25.60 17.61
CA VAL A 362 -0.15 26.20 18.03
C VAL A 362 0.09 27.03 19.28
N LYS A 363 -0.54 28.20 19.37
CA LYS A 363 -0.53 29.03 20.58
C LYS A 363 -1.81 28.79 21.37
N ASP A 364 -1.67 28.53 22.68
CA ASP A 364 -2.80 28.48 23.59
C ASP A 364 -3.34 29.89 23.91
N GLU A 365 -4.47 29.94 24.63
CA GLU A 365 -5.11 31.21 25.03
C GLU A 365 -4.20 32.09 25.91
N SER A 366 -3.21 31.49 26.58
CA SER A 366 -2.21 32.19 27.40
C SER A 366 -0.99 32.65 26.58
N GLY A 367 -0.97 32.40 25.27
CA GLY A 367 0.11 32.76 24.35
C GLY A 367 1.29 31.79 24.34
N ASN A 368 1.25 30.69 25.11
CA ASN A 368 2.32 29.69 25.09
C ASN A 368 2.21 28.84 23.83
N SER A 369 3.35 28.56 23.21
CA SER A 369 3.40 27.71 22.02
C SER A 369 3.58 26.25 22.39
N HIS A 370 2.89 25.35 21.69
CA HIS A 370 3.07 23.91 21.78
C HIS A 370 2.96 23.26 20.40
N THR A 371 3.58 22.09 20.27
CA THR A 371 3.53 21.29 19.04
C THR A 371 2.31 20.38 19.05
N GLU A 372 1.57 20.37 17.95
CA GLU A 372 0.53 19.39 17.65
C GLU A 372 0.98 18.55 16.45
N VAL A 373 0.74 17.24 16.52
CA VAL A 373 0.97 16.31 15.41
C VAL A 373 -0.38 16.03 14.75
N CYS A 374 -0.43 16.19 13.43
CA CYS A 374 -1.55 15.80 12.58
C CYS A 374 -1.20 14.51 11.82
N MET A 375 -2.11 13.53 11.80
CA MET A 375 -1.92 12.24 11.12
C MET A 375 -3.13 11.94 10.24
N ASP A 376 -2.88 11.76 8.94
CA ASP A 376 -3.91 11.55 7.93
C ASP A 376 -3.85 10.11 7.41
N ALA A 377 -4.94 9.36 7.50
CA ALA A 377 -5.02 7.98 7.00
C ALA A 377 -6.33 7.68 6.29
N ILE A 378 -6.30 6.75 5.33
CA ILE A 378 -7.51 6.22 4.71
C ILE A 378 -8.11 5.16 5.64
N SER A 379 -9.07 5.61 6.45
CA SER A 379 -9.61 4.90 7.59
C SER A 379 -10.94 4.20 7.29
N TYR A 380 -11.09 3.03 7.89
CA TYR A 380 -12.28 2.19 7.93
C TYR A 380 -12.73 2.02 9.37
N ASN A 381 -14.04 1.82 9.54
CA ASN A 381 -14.62 1.55 10.86
C ASN A 381 -14.34 0.14 11.37
N ASN A 382 -13.95 -0.78 10.47
CA ASN A 382 -13.57 -2.16 10.78
C ASN A 382 -12.66 -2.72 9.67
N ALA A 383 -12.33 -4.01 9.73
CA ALA A 383 -11.46 -4.69 8.78
C ALA A 383 -12.20 -5.47 7.67
N ASP A 384 -13.51 -5.26 7.46
CA ASP A 384 -14.30 -6.02 6.48
C ASP A 384 -13.76 -5.87 5.05
N ILE A 385 -13.09 -4.75 4.75
CA ILE A 385 -12.43 -4.51 3.46
C ILE A 385 -11.43 -5.62 3.08
N MET A 386 -10.78 -6.27 4.06
CA MET A 386 -9.87 -7.39 3.76
C MET A 386 -10.63 -8.58 3.15
N GLN A 387 -11.91 -8.76 3.47
CA GLN A 387 -12.71 -9.89 3.00
C GLN A 387 -13.19 -9.72 1.56
N VAL A 388 -13.17 -8.51 1.00
CA VAL A 388 -13.62 -8.29 -0.39
C VAL A 388 -12.53 -8.56 -1.42
N PHE A 389 -11.28 -8.76 -0.98
CA PHE A 389 -10.14 -9.04 -1.85
C PHE A 389 -9.92 -10.55 -2.13
N TYR A 390 -10.85 -11.42 -1.73
CA TYR A 390 -10.86 -12.78 -2.26
C TYR A 390 -11.18 -12.77 -3.76
N TYR A 391 -10.49 -13.59 -4.55
CA TYR A 391 -10.67 -13.61 -6.01
C TYR A 391 -12.10 -13.97 -6.43
N ASP A 392 -12.81 -14.79 -5.65
CA ASP A 392 -14.22 -15.09 -5.94
C ASP A 392 -15.12 -13.84 -5.80
N VAL A 393 -14.83 -12.96 -4.84
CA VAL A 393 -15.52 -11.68 -4.66
C VAL A 393 -15.11 -10.65 -5.70
N LEU A 394 -13.83 -10.58 -6.08
CA LEU A 394 -13.36 -9.62 -7.10
C LEU A 394 -13.88 -9.98 -8.50
N LEU A 395 -13.98 -11.27 -8.81
CA LEU A 395 -14.39 -11.80 -10.12
C LEU A 395 -15.86 -12.24 -10.17
N ASP A 396 -16.64 -11.95 -9.13
CA ASP A 396 -18.04 -12.37 -8.95
C ASP A 396 -18.32 -13.85 -9.28
N ARG A 397 -17.42 -14.74 -8.84
CA ARG A 397 -17.58 -16.18 -9.04
C ARG A 397 -18.72 -16.68 -8.16
N ASN A 398 -19.75 -17.26 -8.76
CA ASN A 398 -20.91 -17.84 -8.06
C ASN A 398 -21.66 -16.85 -7.14
N ASP A 399 -21.85 -15.61 -7.62
CA ASP A 399 -22.49 -14.49 -6.89
C ASP A 399 -21.80 -14.19 -5.54
N ALA A 400 -20.51 -14.50 -5.40
CA ALA A 400 -19.76 -14.23 -4.18
C ALA A 400 -19.70 -12.72 -3.87
N THR A 401 -19.70 -11.86 -4.89
CA THR A 401 -19.74 -10.41 -4.70
C THR A 401 -21.06 -10.00 -4.09
N LYS A 402 -22.19 -10.45 -4.64
CA LYS A 402 -23.52 -10.16 -4.06
C LYS A 402 -23.61 -10.59 -2.59
N LYS A 403 -23.16 -11.81 -2.28
CA LYS A 403 -23.20 -12.37 -0.92
C LYS A 403 -22.40 -11.53 0.08
N ASN A 404 -21.23 -11.05 -0.30
CA ASN A 404 -20.40 -10.23 0.62
C ASN A 404 -20.87 -8.77 0.64
N MET A 405 -21.10 -8.17 -0.53
CA MET A 405 -21.45 -6.77 -0.63
C MET A 405 -22.84 -6.48 -0.10
N LEU A 406 -23.86 -7.28 -0.46
CA LEU A 406 -25.26 -7.01 -0.10
C LEU A 406 -25.71 -7.82 1.10
N ASP A 407 -25.58 -9.15 1.08
CA ASP A 407 -26.14 -9.99 2.15
C ASP A 407 -25.41 -9.77 3.49
N LYS A 408 -24.08 -9.60 3.49
CA LYS A 408 -23.30 -9.19 4.68
C LYS A 408 -23.21 -7.66 4.85
N GLN A 409 -23.78 -6.90 3.94
CA GLN A 409 -23.78 -5.43 3.95
C GLN A 409 -22.39 -4.77 3.97
N PHE A 410 -21.35 -5.42 3.42
CA PHE A 410 -20.01 -4.86 3.40
C PHE A 410 -19.92 -3.52 2.66
N TYR A 411 -20.77 -3.25 1.67
CA TYR A 411 -20.85 -1.94 1.01
C TYR A 411 -21.06 -0.75 1.97
N LYS A 412 -21.67 -0.98 3.13
CA LYS A 412 -21.86 0.03 4.19
C LYS A 412 -20.64 0.16 5.11
N THR A 413 -19.99 -0.95 5.46
CA THR A 413 -18.88 -0.97 6.41
C THR A 413 -17.54 -0.64 5.77
N MET A 414 -17.38 -0.92 4.46
CA MET A 414 -16.19 -0.60 3.67
C MET A 414 -16.11 0.85 3.19
N GLN A 415 -16.98 1.73 3.69
CA GLN A 415 -16.95 3.14 3.34
C GLN A 415 -15.69 3.78 3.92
N GLN A 416 -14.66 3.93 3.08
CA GLN A 416 -13.40 4.57 3.46
C GLN A 416 -13.57 6.07 3.62
N ARG A 417 -12.68 6.67 4.41
CA ARG A 417 -12.56 8.13 4.57
C ARG A 417 -11.11 8.53 4.85
N LEU A 418 -10.71 9.72 4.45
CA LEU A 418 -9.53 10.37 5.02
C LEU A 418 -9.91 10.86 6.40
N SER A 419 -9.18 10.41 7.41
CA SER A 419 -9.30 10.90 8.79
C SER A 419 -8.02 11.62 9.19
N ARG A 420 -8.13 12.90 9.58
CA ARG A 420 -7.04 13.65 10.24
C ARG A 420 -7.23 13.60 11.74
N TYR A 421 -6.37 12.84 12.42
CA TYR A 421 -6.26 12.92 13.87
C TYR A 421 -5.24 13.98 14.26
N ARG A 422 -5.50 14.69 15.35
CA ARG A 422 -4.63 15.74 15.89
C ARG A 422 -4.39 15.50 17.38
N PHE A 423 -3.13 15.59 17.78
CA PHE A 423 -2.71 15.37 19.17
C PHE A 423 -1.62 16.35 19.59
N ARG A 424 -1.77 16.95 20.78
CA ARG A 424 -0.78 17.84 21.37
C ARG A 424 0.36 17.03 22.00
N ILE A 425 1.59 17.30 21.60
CA ILE A 425 2.77 16.68 22.22
C ILE A 425 2.93 17.20 23.65
N PRO A 426 2.99 16.31 24.66
CA PRO A 426 3.22 16.68 26.05
C PRO A 426 4.58 17.37 26.22
N SER A 427 4.64 18.42 27.06
CA SER A 427 5.89 19.10 27.39
C SER A 427 6.78 18.32 28.36
N LYS A 428 6.21 17.30 29.02
CA LYS A 428 6.87 16.40 29.96
C LYS A 428 6.40 14.96 29.70
N GLN A 429 7.17 14.00 30.18
CA GLN A 429 6.81 12.59 30.07
C GLN A 429 5.47 12.32 30.77
N GLN A 430 4.54 11.68 30.06
CA GLN A 430 3.22 11.35 30.59
C GLN A 430 3.30 10.31 31.74
N SER A 431 2.48 10.50 32.76
CA SER A 431 2.17 9.46 33.76
C SER A 431 1.39 8.30 33.12
N LYS A 432 1.24 7.19 33.83
CA LYS A 432 0.45 6.04 33.36
C LYS A 432 -1.02 6.41 33.15
N GLU A 433 -1.58 7.22 34.04
CA GLU A 433 -2.96 7.69 34.02
C GLU A 433 -3.19 8.67 32.86
N GLU A 434 -2.22 9.56 32.61
CA GLU A 434 -2.25 10.48 31.46
C GLU A 434 -2.21 9.71 30.14
N LYS A 435 -1.34 8.70 30.00
CA LYS A 435 -1.31 7.83 28.81
C LYS A 435 -2.63 7.08 28.59
N ALA A 436 -3.23 6.59 29.67
CA ALA A 436 -4.47 5.82 29.61
C ALA A 436 -5.68 6.66 29.20
N SER A 437 -5.68 7.96 29.50
CA SER A 437 -6.78 8.90 29.24
C SER A 437 -6.54 9.83 28.04
N ALA A 438 -5.32 9.90 27.51
CA ALA A 438 -4.99 10.71 26.35
C ALA A 438 -5.67 10.18 25.08
N VAL A 439 -6.45 11.04 24.42
CA VAL A 439 -7.17 10.73 23.18
C VAL A 439 -6.91 11.81 22.14
N ALA A 440 -6.58 11.42 20.91
CA ALA A 440 -6.47 12.36 19.80
C ALA A 440 -7.84 12.73 19.23
N LYS A 441 -7.97 13.98 18.76
CA LYS A 441 -9.21 14.49 18.17
C LYS A 441 -9.21 14.25 16.66
N GLU A 442 -10.28 13.69 16.10
CA GLU A 442 -10.52 13.71 14.65
C GLU A 442 -10.96 15.12 14.25
N VAL A 443 -10.16 15.82 13.44
CA VAL A 443 -10.38 17.23 13.08
C VAL A 443 -10.75 17.44 11.60
N LEU A 444 -10.57 16.42 10.76
CA LEU A 444 -11.03 16.40 9.36
C LEU A 444 -11.50 14.99 9.00
N THR A 445 -12.60 14.92 8.26
CA THR A 445 -13.11 13.68 7.67
C THR A 445 -13.58 13.96 6.24
N ILE A 446 -13.06 13.20 5.27
CA ILE A 446 -13.50 13.26 3.87
C ILE A 446 -13.83 11.84 3.44
N PRO A 447 -15.11 11.46 3.31
CA PRO A 447 -15.52 10.10 2.92
C PRO A 447 -15.43 9.88 1.41
N GLY A 448 -15.26 8.62 1.01
CA GLY A 448 -15.46 8.21 -0.39
C GLY A 448 -16.88 8.55 -0.89
N PRO A 449 -17.07 8.83 -2.18
CA PRO A 449 -16.09 8.80 -3.26
C PRO A 449 -15.36 10.14 -3.46
N HIS A 450 -15.23 10.98 -2.42
CA HIS A 450 -14.41 12.21 -2.49
C HIS A 450 -12.96 11.97 -2.09
N ILE A 451 -12.67 10.74 -1.65
CA ILE A 451 -11.34 10.18 -1.44
C ILE A 451 -11.39 8.68 -1.76
N GLY A 452 -10.26 8.13 -2.19
CA GLY A 452 -10.07 6.71 -2.47
C GLY A 452 -9.00 6.04 -1.61
N GLU A 453 -8.55 4.89 -2.09
CA GLU A 453 -7.43 4.11 -1.56
C GLU A 453 -6.14 4.36 -2.36
N LEU A 454 -5.04 3.72 -1.95
CA LEU A 454 -3.71 3.87 -2.58
C LEU A 454 -3.28 5.35 -2.67
N PRO A 455 -3.26 6.08 -1.53
CA PRO A 455 -3.03 7.52 -1.53
C PRO A 455 -1.58 7.87 -1.87
N THR A 456 -1.41 8.90 -2.68
CA THR A 456 -0.13 9.55 -2.95
C THR A 456 -0.24 11.07 -2.78
N ILE A 457 0.89 11.71 -2.51
CA ILE A 457 1.02 13.16 -2.35
C ILE A 457 2.27 13.61 -3.11
N HIS A 458 2.51 14.93 -3.16
CA HIS A 458 3.81 15.45 -3.60
C HIS A 458 4.94 14.91 -2.70
N PRO A 459 5.92 14.14 -3.22
CA PRO A 459 6.89 13.42 -2.38
C PRO A 459 7.73 14.31 -1.44
N ALA A 460 8.03 15.55 -1.84
CA ALA A 460 8.79 16.49 -1.00
C ALA A 460 8.00 17.03 0.22
N LEU A 461 6.69 16.77 0.28
CA LEU A 461 5.83 17.17 1.40
C LEU A 461 5.58 16.01 2.39
N ASN A 462 6.21 14.85 2.19
CA ASN A 462 6.16 13.77 3.17
C ASN A 462 6.72 14.26 4.52
N GLY A 463 5.95 14.14 5.60
CA GLY A 463 6.32 14.68 6.91
C GLY A 463 6.03 16.16 7.13
N LYS A 464 5.47 16.87 6.13
CA LYS A 464 5.23 18.33 6.13
C LYS A 464 3.76 18.67 5.83
N PRO A 465 3.29 19.88 6.20
CA PRO A 465 1.96 20.34 5.82
C PRO A 465 1.76 20.30 4.30
N TYR A 466 0.55 19.92 3.87
CA TYR A 466 0.24 19.65 2.47
C TYR A 466 -1.25 19.88 2.18
N ARG A 467 -1.65 19.94 0.90
CA ARG A 467 -3.00 20.27 0.45
C ARG A 467 -3.65 19.20 -0.44
N TYR A 468 -2.91 18.50 -1.29
CA TYR A 468 -3.48 17.61 -2.30
C TYR A 468 -3.16 16.15 -2.02
N VAL A 469 -4.19 15.31 -2.08
CA VAL A 469 -4.07 13.84 -2.08
C VAL A 469 -4.57 13.30 -3.41
N TYR A 470 -3.83 12.38 -4.01
CA TYR A 470 -4.24 11.63 -5.18
C TYR A 470 -4.57 10.19 -4.78
N THR A 471 -5.70 9.66 -5.22
CA THR A 471 -6.17 8.33 -4.81
C THR A 471 -6.80 7.55 -5.95
N THR A 472 -6.76 6.23 -5.84
CA THR A 472 -7.58 5.31 -6.61
C THR A 472 -8.96 5.24 -5.99
N ASN A 473 -9.97 5.73 -6.69
CA ASN A 473 -11.30 5.99 -6.15
C ASN A 473 -12.30 4.88 -6.50
N ASN A 474 -13.31 4.75 -5.63
CA ASN A 474 -14.39 3.78 -5.73
C ASN A 474 -15.74 4.50 -5.65
N ARG A 475 -16.39 4.69 -6.80
CA ARG A 475 -17.75 5.23 -6.91
C ARG A 475 -18.82 4.15 -6.79
N GLY A 476 -18.44 2.90 -6.53
CA GLY A 476 -19.35 1.75 -6.45
C GLY A 476 -19.69 1.13 -7.80
N LEU A 477 -19.01 1.54 -8.89
CA LEU A 477 -19.18 0.93 -10.21
C LEU A 477 -18.41 -0.39 -10.33
N TYR A 478 -17.37 -0.57 -9.52
CA TYR A 478 -16.65 -1.81 -9.32
C TYR A 478 -16.27 -2.00 -7.84
N ILE A 479 -15.75 -3.18 -7.46
CA ILE A 479 -15.49 -3.56 -6.07
C ILE A 479 -14.30 -2.80 -5.47
N PHE A 480 -13.25 -2.59 -6.25
CA PHE A 480 -12.05 -1.90 -5.77
C PHE A 480 -11.86 -0.53 -6.42
N ALA A 481 -11.60 -0.47 -7.73
CA ALA A 481 -11.16 0.76 -8.40
C ALA A 481 -11.91 1.03 -9.71
N ASP A 482 -12.46 2.22 -9.86
CA ASP A 482 -13.18 2.65 -11.08
C ASP A 482 -12.83 4.07 -11.57
N SER A 483 -12.01 4.81 -10.82
CA SER A 483 -11.64 6.19 -11.14
C SER A 483 -10.38 6.62 -10.36
N LEU A 484 -9.84 7.79 -10.69
CA LEU A 484 -8.81 8.47 -9.91
C LEU A 484 -9.40 9.77 -9.34
N ALA A 485 -8.96 10.18 -8.16
CA ALA A 485 -9.38 11.43 -7.53
C ALA A 485 -8.17 12.25 -7.08
N LYS A 486 -8.25 13.57 -7.29
CA LYS A 486 -7.43 14.58 -6.63
C LYS A 486 -8.30 15.32 -5.62
N THR A 487 -7.96 15.21 -4.34
CA THR A 487 -8.72 15.80 -3.24
C THR A 487 -7.91 16.93 -2.62
N ASP A 488 -8.50 18.11 -2.51
CA ASP A 488 -7.96 19.24 -1.76
C ASP A 488 -8.42 19.14 -0.31
N VAL A 489 -7.51 18.80 0.62
CA VAL A 489 -7.86 18.61 2.04
C VAL A 489 -8.16 19.91 2.78
N THR A 490 -7.91 21.07 2.15
CA THR A 490 -8.27 22.38 2.72
C THR A 490 -9.71 22.75 2.37
N THR A 491 -10.07 22.64 1.10
CA THR A 491 -11.42 23.02 0.62
C THR A 491 -12.42 21.87 0.64
N GLN A 492 -11.92 20.62 0.75
CA GLN A 492 -12.67 19.37 0.59
C GLN A 492 -13.29 19.20 -0.81
N GLY A 493 -12.84 20.00 -1.79
CA GLY A 493 -13.17 19.81 -3.19
C GLY A 493 -12.37 18.66 -3.81
N VAL A 494 -12.97 17.97 -4.78
CA VAL A 494 -12.34 16.85 -5.49
C VAL A 494 -12.51 16.99 -6.99
N LEU A 495 -11.43 16.72 -7.73
CA LEU A 495 -11.46 16.46 -9.17
C LEU A 495 -11.38 14.96 -9.40
N ILE A 496 -12.37 14.40 -10.09
CA ILE A 496 -12.41 12.97 -10.42
C ILE A 496 -12.09 12.81 -11.90
N TRP A 497 -11.13 11.94 -12.21
CA TRP A 497 -10.91 11.41 -13.54
C TRP A 497 -11.60 10.04 -13.66
N SER A 498 -12.46 9.91 -14.66
CA SER A 498 -13.06 8.65 -15.06
C SER A 498 -12.70 8.34 -16.50
N GLY A 499 -11.96 7.25 -16.71
CA GLY A 499 -11.80 6.65 -18.02
C GLY A 499 -13.12 6.11 -18.58
N PRO A 500 -13.09 5.55 -19.80
CA PRO A 500 -14.22 4.80 -20.35
C PRO A 500 -14.70 3.71 -19.39
N ARG A 501 -15.99 3.38 -19.43
CA ARG A 501 -16.56 2.34 -18.58
C ARG A 501 -15.80 1.01 -18.72
N GLY A 502 -15.47 0.39 -17.59
CA GLY A 502 -14.69 -0.85 -17.54
C GLY A 502 -13.17 -0.66 -17.45
N HIS A 503 -12.70 0.60 -17.39
CA HIS A 503 -11.28 0.91 -17.26
C HIS A 503 -10.93 1.13 -15.79
N SER A 504 -10.11 0.24 -15.21
CA SER A 504 -9.73 0.30 -13.79
C SER A 504 -8.29 0.82 -13.63
N PRO A 505 -8.10 2.01 -13.04
CA PRO A 505 -6.77 2.57 -12.79
C PRO A 505 -6.14 1.98 -11.52
N GLY A 506 -4.82 1.77 -11.55
CA GLY A 506 -4.01 1.48 -10.36
C GLY A 506 -3.58 2.74 -9.61
N GLU A 507 -2.68 2.57 -8.64
CA GLU A 507 -2.12 3.67 -7.83
C GLU A 507 -1.59 4.82 -8.71
N PRO A 508 -2.02 6.09 -8.46
CA PRO A 508 -1.51 7.24 -9.18
C PRO A 508 -0.18 7.72 -8.59
N ILE A 509 0.94 7.48 -9.26
CA ILE A 509 2.27 7.92 -8.81
C ILE A 509 2.53 9.36 -9.26
N PHE A 510 2.74 10.27 -8.31
CA PHE A 510 3.08 11.67 -8.58
C PHE A 510 4.54 11.82 -8.99
N VAL A 511 4.78 12.51 -10.11
CA VAL A 511 6.10 12.91 -10.61
C VAL A 511 6.14 14.43 -10.70
N ALA A 512 6.94 15.06 -9.84
CA ALA A 512 7.07 16.51 -9.78
C ALA A 512 7.75 17.07 -11.03
N ARG A 513 7.29 18.22 -11.50
CA ARG A 513 8.01 18.99 -12.51
C ARG A 513 9.31 19.54 -11.90
N PRO A 514 10.47 19.34 -12.53
CA PRO A 514 11.71 19.98 -12.06
C PRO A 514 11.58 21.50 -12.03
N GLY A 515 11.83 22.10 -10.86
CA GLY A 515 11.70 23.54 -10.63
C GLY A 515 10.26 24.06 -10.50
N GLY A 516 9.26 23.17 -10.44
CA GLY A 516 7.88 23.54 -10.11
C GLY A 516 7.78 24.12 -8.70
N THR A 517 6.86 25.08 -8.52
CA THR A 517 6.68 25.80 -7.24
C THR A 517 5.38 25.45 -6.53
N ASP A 518 4.38 24.97 -7.27
CA ASP A 518 3.09 24.60 -6.72
C ASP A 518 3.08 23.11 -6.35
N GLU A 519 2.36 22.76 -5.28
CA GLU A 519 2.26 21.39 -4.79
C GLU A 519 1.74 20.38 -5.84
N ASP A 520 0.89 20.85 -6.76
CA ASP A 520 0.30 20.03 -7.82
C ASP A 520 0.96 20.22 -9.20
N ASP A 521 2.13 20.89 -9.27
CA ASP A 521 2.88 21.06 -10.52
C ASP A 521 3.69 19.80 -10.85
N GLY A 522 3.00 18.87 -11.52
CA GLY A 522 3.57 17.58 -11.88
C GLY A 522 2.62 16.78 -12.76
N VAL A 523 2.92 15.50 -12.89
CA VAL A 523 2.05 14.52 -13.56
C VAL A 523 1.76 13.34 -12.65
N LEU A 524 0.64 12.67 -12.90
CA LEU A 524 0.31 11.37 -12.31
C LEU A 524 0.54 10.27 -13.34
N LEU A 525 1.23 9.22 -12.94
CA LEU A 525 1.41 7.99 -13.72
C LEU A 525 0.58 6.88 -13.09
N SER A 526 -0.34 6.28 -13.85
CA SER A 526 -1.16 5.15 -13.38
C SER A 526 -1.28 4.10 -14.48
N VAL A 527 -1.13 2.82 -14.13
CA VAL A 527 -1.41 1.72 -15.06
C VAL A 527 -2.90 1.45 -15.04
N VAL A 528 -3.55 1.54 -16.20
CA VAL A 528 -5.00 1.34 -16.32
C VAL A 528 -5.26 0.07 -17.12
N VAL A 529 -6.11 -0.79 -16.57
CA VAL A 529 -6.59 -2.00 -17.23
C VAL A 529 -7.88 -1.67 -17.98
N ASP A 530 -7.88 -1.84 -19.29
CA ASP A 530 -9.09 -1.91 -20.10
C ASP A 530 -9.62 -3.34 -20.03
N GLY A 531 -10.62 -3.56 -19.17
CA GLY A 531 -11.21 -4.88 -19.01
C GLY A 531 -12.03 -5.34 -20.22
N THR A 532 -12.45 -4.42 -21.10
CA THR A 532 -13.27 -4.75 -22.28
C THR A 532 -12.41 -5.33 -23.39
N LEU A 533 -11.26 -4.72 -23.65
CA LEU A 533 -10.30 -5.19 -24.66
C LEU A 533 -9.24 -6.15 -24.10
N GLU A 534 -9.23 -6.36 -22.78
CA GLU A 534 -8.19 -7.11 -22.05
C GLU A 534 -6.78 -6.58 -22.35
N LYS A 535 -6.66 -5.25 -22.37
CA LYS A 535 -5.42 -4.50 -22.63
C LYS A 535 -5.07 -3.59 -21.47
N SER A 536 -3.91 -2.96 -21.52
CA SER A 536 -3.54 -1.97 -20.51
C SER A 536 -2.77 -0.81 -21.10
N TYR A 537 -2.73 0.31 -20.39
CA TYR A 537 -1.92 1.45 -20.78
C TYR A 537 -1.36 2.17 -19.55
N LEU A 538 -0.16 2.71 -19.69
CA LEU A 538 0.38 3.67 -18.74
C LEU A 538 -0.23 5.04 -19.06
N LEU A 539 -1.13 5.50 -18.20
CA LEU A 539 -1.77 6.82 -18.27
C LEU A 539 -0.86 7.89 -17.67
N CYS A 540 -0.78 9.05 -18.33
CA CYS A 540 -0.14 10.25 -17.82
C CYS A 540 -1.17 11.39 -17.74
N LEU A 541 -1.51 11.81 -16.52
CA LEU A 541 -2.39 12.95 -16.25
C LEU A 541 -1.59 14.16 -15.79
N ASP A 542 -2.03 15.36 -16.15
CA ASP A 542 -1.62 16.58 -15.49
C ASP A 542 -2.16 16.58 -14.05
N ALA A 543 -1.27 16.70 -13.05
CA ALA A 543 -1.66 16.55 -11.65
C ALA A 543 -2.46 17.74 -11.10
N ARG A 544 -2.52 18.86 -11.84
CA ARG A 544 -3.33 20.02 -11.49
C ARG A 544 -4.79 19.82 -11.92
N THR A 545 -4.96 19.51 -13.19
CA THR A 545 -6.24 19.51 -13.91
C THR A 545 -6.88 18.12 -14.01
N MET A 546 -6.11 17.06 -13.79
CA MET A 546 -6.46 15.66 -14.07
C MET A 546 -6.69 15.38 -15.57
N GLU A 547 -6.32 16.30 -16.46
CA GLU A 547 -6.40 16.13 -17.91
C GLU A 547 -5.37 15.11 -18.40
N GLU A 548 -5.78 14.25 -19.33
CA GLU A 548 -4.86 13.29 -19.95
C GLU A 548 -3.91 14.02 -20.90
N LEU A 549 -2.62 13.94 -20.59
CA LEU A 549 -1.56 14.45 -21.46
C LEU A 549 -1.18 13.44 -22.53
N GLY A 550 -1.16 12.16 -22.16
CA GLY A 550 -0.90 11.05 -23.07
C GLY A 550 -0.92 9.70 -22.36
N ARG A 551 -0.72 8.64 -23.14
CA ARG A 551 -0.64 7.26 -22.63
C ARG A 551 0.32 6.41 -23.46
N ALA A 552 0.87 5.36 -22.86
CA ALA A 552 1.60 4.31 -23.56
C ALA A 552 0.80 3.01 -23.54
N GLU A 553 0.35 2.54 -24.70
CA GLU A 553 -0.55 1.40 -24.85
C GLU A 553 0.22 0.08 -24.96
N ALA A 554 -0.21 -0.92 -24.19
CA ALA A 554 0.19 -2.31 -24.29
C ALA A 554 -0.94 -3.14 -24.91
N ASP A 555 -0.60 -4.00 -25.87
CA ASP A 555 -1.56 -4.88 -26.55
C ASP A 555 -1.96 -6.12 -25.75
N PHE A 556 -1.59 -6.15 -24.47
CA PHE A 556 -1.85 -7.22 -23.50
C PHE A 556 -2.28 -6.61 -22.16
N ALA A 557 -2.94 -7.40 -21.32
CA ALA A 557 -3.32 -7.00 -19.98
C ALA A 557 -2.11 -6.98 -19.04
N ILE A 558 -1.97 -5.89 -18.30
CA ILE A 558 -1.09 -5.76 -17.14
C ILE A 558 -2.03 -5.69 -15.94
N PRO A 559 -2.19 -6.76 -15.15
CA PRO A 559 -3.16 -6.81 -14.07
C PRO A 559 -2.97 -5.69 -13.04
N MET A 560 -4.01 -5.49 -12.23
CA MET A 560 -3.99 -4.54 -11.14
C MET A 560 -2.85 -4.90 -10.16
N GLY A 561 -1.87 -4.02 -10.07
CA GLY A 561 -0.79 -4.09 -9.07
C GLY A 561 -1.16 -3.37 -7.77
N LEU A 562 -0.22 -3.38 -6.82
CA LEU A 562 -0.37 -2.72 -5.51
C LEU A 562 0.42 -1.41 -5.47
N HIS A 563 1.69 -1.45 -5.08
CA HIS A 563 2.51 -0.23 -4.94
C HIS A 563 3.73 -0.22 -5.85
N GLY A 564 4.27 0.98 -6.02
CA GLY A 564 5.38 1.22 -6.92
C GLY A 564 6.07 2.55 -6.65
N ALA A 565 7.10 2.82 -7.45
CA ALA A 565 7.90 4.01 -7.31
C ALA A 565 8.42 4.46 -8.68
N HIS A 566 8.46 5.77 -8.90
CA HIS A 566 9.17 6.36 -10.02
C HIS A 566 10.59 6.74 -9.58
N GLN A 567 11.58 6.31 -10.35
CA GLN A 567 12.95 6.75 -10.21
C GLN A 567 13.30 7.64 -11.40
N ALA A 568 13.45 8.95 -11.15
CA ALA A 568 13.83 9.90 -12.18
C ALA A 568 15.19 9.55 -12.78
N LYS A 569 15.33 9.72 -14.09
CA LYS A 569 16.63 9.62 -14.75
C LYS A 569 17.45 10.84 -14.31
N VAL A 570 18.45 10.64 -13.46
CA VAL A 570 19.39 11.72 -13.09
C VAL A 570 20.04 12.19 -14.39
N ARG A 571 19.76 13.43 -14.80
CA ARG A 571 20.63 14.11 -15.77
C ARG A 571 21.94 14.35 -15.04
N LEU A 572 22.95 13.53 -15.34
CA LEU A 572 24.35 13.81 -15.00
C LEU A 572 24.78 15.15 -15.60
#